data_AF-R1E4P7-F1
#
_entry.id   AF-R1E4P7-F1
#
_cell.length_a   1.000
_cell.length_b   1.000
_cell.length_c   1.000
_cell.angle_alpha   90.00
_cell.angle_beta   90.00
_cell.angle_gamma   90.00
#
_symmetry.space_group_name_H-M   'P 1'
#
loop_
_entity.id
_entity.type
_entity.pdbx_description
1 polymer ?
#
loop_
_entity_poly.entity_id
_entity_poly.type
_entity_poly.pdbx_seq_one_letter_code
_entity_poly.pdbx_strand_id
1 'polypeptide(L)' 'MILFGSIVRGNYRIDSDIDVLIILPNINDNFERAEIAAKIYKKLGMEDPIELHIISEEEYKNWYSKFIDKYGEY' A
#
# COMPACT_ATOMS: atom_id res chain seq x y z
N MET A 1 -7.56 -2.54 -5.09
CA MET A 1 -6.51 -2.50 -4.04
C MET A 1 -5.55 -3.64 -4.31
N ILE A 2 -4.25 -3.45 -4.05
CA ILE A 2 -3.24 -4.48 -4.35
C ILE A 2 -2.49 -4.83 -3.06
N LEU A 3 -2.42 -6.12 -2.74
CA LEU A 3 -1.52 -6.65 -1.72
C LEU A 3 -0.24 -7.13 -2.42
N PHE A 4 0.93 -6.74 -1.92
CA PHE A 4 2.21 -7.13 -2.51
C PHE A 4 3.24 -7.45 -1.44
N GLY A 5 4.52 -7.51 -1.81
CA GLY A 5 5.60 -7.62 -0.85
C GLY A 5 5.85 -9.04 -0.32
N SER A 6 6.49 -9.12 0.84
CA SER A 6 7.06 -10.38 1.36
C SER A 6 6.00 -11.43 1.68
N ILE A 7 4.83 -11.00 2.15
CA ILE A 7 3.67 -11.85 2.44
C ILE A 7 3.21 -12.56 1.16
N VAL A 8 3.04 -11.83 0.05
CA VAL A 8 2.57 -12.42 -1.21
C VAL A 8 3.65 -13.29 -1.87
N ARG A 9 4.92 -12.90 -1.75
CA ARG A 9 6.06 -13.71 -2.20
C ARG A 9 6.25 -15.00 -1.38
N GLY A 10 5.73 -15.06 -0.16
CA GLY A 10 5.86 -16.21 0.73
C GLY A 10 7.21 -16.29 1.44
N ASN A 11 7.97 -15.18 1.49
CA ASN A 11 9.27 -15.09 2.16
C ASN A 11 9.27 -14.05 3.30
N TYR A 12 8.12 -13.87 3.95
CA TYR A 12 7.94 -12.99 5.09
C TYR A 12 8.68 -13.49 6.34
N ARG A 13 9.06 -12.55 7.20
CA ARG A 13 9.70 -12.77 8.50
C ARG A 13 8.75 -12.33 9.62
N ILE A 14 9.14 -12.57 10.86
CA ILE A 14 8.32 -12.19 12.03
C ILE A 14 8.18 -10.66 12.20
N ASP A 15 9.13 -9.91 11.64
CA ASP A 15 9.22 -8.46 11.59
C ASP A 15 8.87 -7.91 10.20
N SER A 16 8.13 -8.66 9.39
CA SER A 16 7.67 -8.19 8.08
C SER A 16 6.35 -7.44 8.16
N ASP A 17 6.28 -6.37 7.39
CA ASP A 17 5.05 -5.62 7.17
C ASP A 17 4.13 -6.32 6.14
N ILE A 18 2.88 -5.87 6.12
CA ILE A 18 1.84 -6.22 5.17
C ILE A 18 1.71 -5.02 4.23
N ASP A 19 2.39 -5.09 3.09
CA ASP A 19 2.42 -4.04 2.07
C ASP A 19 1.09 -3.94 1.31
N VAL A 20 0.34 -2.85 1.53
CA VAL A 20 -0.96 -2.60 0.87
C VAL A 20 -0.86 -1.36 -0.01
N LEU A 21 -1.07 -1.54 -1.31
CA LEU A 21 -1.12 -0.47 -2.29
C LEU A 21 -2.56 -0.05 -2.60
N ILE A 22 -2.86 1.23 -2.39
CA ILE A 22 -4.15 1.86 -2.70
C ILE A 22 -3.90 2.87 -3.82
N ILE A 23 -4.46 2.60 -5.01
CA ILE A 23 -4.34 3.46 -6.18
C ILE A 23 -5.59 4.33 -6.27
N LEU A 24 -5.42 5.65 -6.27
CA LEU A 24 -6.51 6.62 -6.38
C LEU A 24 -6.31 7.49 -7.64
N PRO A 25 -7.38 7.77 -8.41
CA PRO A 25 -7.25 8.45 -9.70
C PRO A 25 -6.78 9.91 -9.61
N ASN A 26 -7.03 10.60 -8.49
CA ASN A 26 -6.78 12.05 -8.35
C ASN A 26 -6.04 12.42 -7.06
N ILE A 27 -5.01 11.66 -6.67
CA ILE A 27 -4.23 11.94 -5.47
C ILE A 27 -2.87 12.56 -5.83
N ASN A 28 -2.67 13.84 -5.55
CA ASN A 28 -1.41 14.55 -5.86
C ASN A 28 -0.78 15.22 -4.64
N ASP A 29 -1.50 15.27 -3.51
CA ASP A 29 -1.05 15.93 -2.29
C ASP A 29 -0.65 14.92 -1.21
N ASN A 30 0.50 15.16 -0.58
CA ASN A 30 1.01 14.29 0.48
C ASN A 30 0.20 14.42 1.78
N PHE A 31 -0.39 15.59 2.04
CA PHE A 31 -1.22 15.78 3.23
C PHE A 31 -2.56 15.03 3.09
N GLU A 32 -3.19 15.07 1.92
CA GLU A 32 -4.38 14.26 1.60
C GLU A 32 -4.10 12.76 1.79
N ARG A 33 -2.94 12.27 1.32
CA ARG A 33 -2.51 10.88 1.54
C ARG A 33 -2.41 10.54 3.02
N ALA A 34 -1.76 11.41 3.79
CA ALA A 34 -1.61 11.22 5.23
C ALA A 34 -2.97 11.22 5.96
N GLU A 35 -3.90 12.10 5.58
CA GLU A 35 -5.25 12.10 6.15
C GLU A 35 -6.01 10.81 5.84
N ILE A 36 -5.90 10.29 4.62
CA ILE A 36 -6.54 9.03 4.23
C ILE A 36 -5.93 7.87 5.02
N ALA A 37 -4.60 7.79 5.12
CA ALA A 37 -3.92 6.79 5.92
C ALA A 37 -4.37 6.83 7.38
N ALA A 38 -4.37 8.01 8.00
CA ALA A 38 -4.81 8.20 9.39
C ALA A 38 -6.27 7.76 9.62
N LYS A 39 -7.18 8.03 8.65
CA LYS A 39 -8.57 7.57 8.72
C LYS A 39 -8.67 6.04 8.64
N ILE A 40 -7.86 5.41 7.80
CA ILE A 40 -7.82 3.95 7.66
C ILE A 40 -7.28 3.31 8.94
N TYR A 41 -6.12 3.74 9.43
CA TYR A 41 -5.53 3.22 10.67
C TYR A 41 -6.44 3.41 11.87
N LYS A 42 -7.06 4.59 12.02
CA LYS A 42 -8.05 4.83 13.08
C LYS A 42 -9.23 3.85 13.01
N LYS A 43 -9.66 3.45 11.81
CA LYS A 43 -10.75 2.49 11.63
C LYS A 43 -10.31 1.05 11.89
N LEU A 44 -9.08 0.71 11.55
CA LEU A 44 -8.48 -0.60 11.81
C LEU A 44 -8.13 -0.78 13.30
N GLY A 45 -7.87 0.30 14.03
CA GLY A 45 -7.44 0.25 15.42
C GLY A 45 -6.00 -0.22 15.61
N MET A 46 -5.22 -0.26 14.52
CA MET A 46 -3.83 -0.68 14.46
C MET A 46 -3.13 0.00 13.27
N GLU A 47 -1.83 0.21 13.41
CA GLU A 47 -0.94 0.65 12.33
C GLU A 47 -0.06 -0.53 11.93
N ASP A 48 0.75 -1.04 12.85
CA ASP A 48 1.57 -2.22 12.60
C ASP A 48 0.76 -3.53 12.57
N PRO A 49 1.12 -4.49 11.70
CA PRO A 49 2.25 -4.46 10.74
C PRO A 49 1.81 -3.97 9.35
N ILE A 50 0.80 -3.11 9.21
CA ILE A 50 0.25 -2.71 7.91
C ILE A 50 1.00 -1.47 7.39
N GLU A 51 1.63 -1.59 6.22
CA GLU A 51 2.21 -0.46 5.51
C GLU A 51 1.30 -0.03 4.35
N LEU A 52 0.70 1.16 4.46
CA LEU A 52 -0.15 1.73 3.42
C LEU A 52 0.66 2.56 2.41
N HIS A 53 0.64 2.12 1.15
CA HIS A 53 1.12 2.90 0.02
C HIS A 53 -0.06 3.50 -0.74
N ILE A 54 -0.38 4.78 -0.46
CA ILE A 54 -1.46 5.49 -1.16
C ILE A 54 -0.85 6.28 -2.32
N ILE A 55 -1.19 5.92 -3.55
CA ILE A 55 -0.55 6.43 -4.76
C ILE A 55 -1.53 6.81 -5.87
N SER A 56 -1.07 7.61 -6.81
CA SER A 56 -1.81 7.93 -8.03
C SER A 56 -1.70 6.82 -9.08
N GLU A 57 -2.60 6.82 -10.04
CA GLU A 57 -2.49 5.93 -11.21
C GLU A 57 -1.18 6.15 -11.99
N GLU A 58 -0.69 7.39 -12.03
CA GLU A 58 0.56 7.72 -12.73
C GLU A 58 1.76 7.10 -12.01
N GLU A 59 1.85 7.25 -10.69
CA GLU A 59 2.89 6.61 -9.88
C GLU A 59 2.84 5.09 -9.99
N TYR A 60 1.63 4.51 -10.09
CA TYR A 60 1.48 3.08 -10.30
C TYR A 60 2.09 2.65 -11.64
N LYS A 61 1.65 3.27 -12.73
CA LYS A 61 2.09 2.94 -14.10
C LYS A 61 3.58 3.22 -14.32
N ASN A 62 4.11 4.30 -13.73
CA ASN A 62 5.47 4.75 -13.98
C ASN A 62 6.51 4.16 -13.01
N TRP A 63 6.10 3.76 -11.81
CA TRP A 63 7.00 3.25 -10.76
C TRP A 63 6.57 1.88 -10.26
N TYR A 64 5.51 1.79 -9.45
CA TYR A 64 5.20 0.59 -8.66
C TYR A 64 4.99 -0.67 -9.51
N SER A 65 4.30 -0.57 -10.64
CA SER A 65 4.06 -1.70 -11.56
C SER A 65 5.34 -2.36 -12.09
N LYS A 66 6.49 -1.65 -12.07
CA LYS A 66 7.80 -2.18 -12.48
C LYS A 66 8.49 -2.97 -11.38
N PHE A 67 8.14 -2.74 -10.11
CA PHE A 67 8.79 -3.33 -8.94
C PHE A 67 7.93 -4.40 -8.26
N ILE A 68 6.63 -4.43 -8.54
CA ILE A 68 5.73 -5.45 -8.01
C ILE A 68 5.83 -6.70 -8.90
N ASP A 69 6.52 -7.71 -8.39
CA ASP A 69 6.76 -8.99 -9.04
C ASP A 69 5.61 -9.99 -8.84
N LYS A 70 5.01 -9.99 -7.65
CA LYS A 70 3.87 -10.83 -7.29
C LYS A 70 2.88 -10.04 -6.44
N TYR A 71 1.60 -10.14 -6.77
CA TYR A 71 0.55 -9.42 -6.05
C TYR A 71 -0.78 -10.19 -6.02
N GLY A 72 -1.62 -9.86 -5.05
CA GLY A 72 -3.04 -10.18 -5.02
C GLY A 72 -3.88 -8.94 -5.24
N GLU A 73 -4.94 -9.03 -6.03
CA GLU A 73 -5.83 -7.91 -6.37
C GLU A 73 -7.23 -8.12 -5.79
N TYR A 74 -7.80 -7.04 -5.22
CA TYR A 74 -9.09 -7.02 -4.52
C TYR A 74 -9.88 -5.74 -4.79
#